data_AF-A0A942LA40-F1
#
_entry.id   AF-A0A942LA40-F1
#
_cell.length_a   1.000
_cell.length_b   1.000
_cell.length_c   1.000
_cell.angle_alpha   90.00
_cell.angle_beta   90.00
_cell.angle_gamma   90.00
#
_symmetry.space_group_name_H-M   'P 1'
#
loop_
_entity.id
_entity.type
_entity.pdbx_description
1 polymer ?
#
loop_
_entity_poly.entity_id
_entity_poly.type
_entity_poly.pdbx_seq_one_letter_code
_entity_poly.pdbx_strand_id
1 'polypeptide(L)'
;MKKSKLVMIVGALLTLALFVFPLWNITLEAPQYPEPLGMDIWITKITDHNPHDIKNINLMNHYIGMRDVPTDLPEFKIFPIVILVMAFLGVIVGLIGNKKLYLSWGILMILLGLAGMYDFYLWLYDYGHNLSPHAAIKIPGQGYMPPLLGSKSILNFNAISLPMTGAYFLFAGIGMSFLSYFMAKKEL
;
A
#
# COMPACT_ATOMS: atom_id res chain seq x y z
N MET A 1 5.71 14.96 -30.25
CA MET A 1 4.74 14.98 -29.11
C MET A 1 5.23 16.01 -28.09
N LYS A 2 4.36 16.87 -27.53
CA LYS A 2 4.77 17.86 -26.50
C LYS A 2 5.37 17.14 -25.28
N LYS A 3 6.34 17.75 -24.58
CA LYS A 3 7.03 17.11 -23.45
C LYS A 3 6.04 16.81 -22.32
N SER A 4 5.07 17.70 -22.08
CA SER A 4 4.02 17.48 -21.07
C SER A 4 3.17 16.24 -21.31
N LYS A 5 2.87 15.88 -22.57
CA LYS A 5 2.15 14.65 -22.93
C LYS A 5 2.96 13.41 -22.56
N LEU A 6 4.25 13.42 -22.89
CA LEU A 6 5.13 12.29 -22.60
C LEU A 6 5.26 12.05 -21.10
N VAL A 7 5.47 13.12 -20.31
CA VAL A 7 5.56 13.02 -18.85
C VAL A 7 4.26 12.47 -18.25
N MET A 8 3.09 12.89 -18.74
CA MET A 8 1.80 12.38 -18.27
C MET A 8 1.65 10.88 -18.56
N ILE A 9 1.98 10.46 -19.79
CA ILE A 9 1.87 9.05 -20.21
C ILE A 9 2.82 8.18 -19.40
N VAL A 10 4.08 8.60 -19.23
CA VAL A 10 5.05 7.87 -18.39
C VAL A 10 4.54 7.79 -16.96
N GLY A 11 4.03 8.89 -16.40
CA GLY A 11 3.47 8.90 -15.04
C GLY A 11 2.30 7.93 -14.86
N ALA A 12 1.41 7.84 -15.85
CA ALA A 12 0.32 6.86 -15.83
C ALA A 12 0.85 5.42 -15.89
N LEU A 13 1.83 5.13 -16.74
CA LEU A 13 2.42 3.80 -16.87
C LEU A 13 3.23 3.37 -15.64
N LEU A 14 3.82 4.31 -14.89
CA LEU A 14 4.53 3.99 -13.64
C LEU A 14 3.63 3.30 -12.60
N THR A 15 2.31 3.53 -12.64
CA THR A 15 1.37 2.85 -11.74
C THR A 15 1.36 1.33 -11.95
N LEU A 16 1.74 0.85 -13.14
CA LEU A 16 1.86 -0.58 -13.43
C LEU A 16 3.01 -1.25 -12.69
N ALA A 17 3.95 -0.49 -12.10
CA ALA A 17 5.01 -1.04 -11.26
C ALA A 17 4.45 -1.82 -10.05
N LEU A 18 3.22 -1.51 -9.61
CA LEU A 18 2.53 -2.23 -8.53
C LEU A 18 2.29 -3.72 -8.82
N PHE A 19 2.35 -4.14 -10.08
CA PHE A 19 2.26 -5.56 -10.46
C PHE A 19 3.56 -6.33 -10.25
N VAL A 20 4.69 -5.62 -10.14
CA VAL A 20 6.03 -6.21 -10.12
C VAL A 20 6.76 -5.94 -8.80
N PHE A 21 6.34 -4.93 -8.05
CA PHE A 21 6.92 -4.57 -6.77
C PHE A 21 5.86 -4.52 -5.66
N PRO A 22 6.22 -4.85 -4.41
CA PRO A 22 5.32 -4.73 -3.28
C PRO A 22 4.94 -3.26 -3.05
N LEU A 23 3.70 -3.05 -2.61
CA LEU A 23 3.16 -1.73 -2.28
C LEU A 23 3.65 -1.28 -0.91
N TRP A 24 3.62 -2.19 0.06
CA TRP A 24 3.88 -1.90 1.46
C TRP A 24 4.60 -3.07 2.13
N ASN A 25 5.26 -2.81 3.25
CA ASN A 25 5.85 -3.83 4.08
C ASN A 25 5.53 -3.56 5.55
N ILE A 26 5.28 -4.64 6.30
CA ILE A 26 5.19 -4.59 7.75
C ILE A 26 6.22 -5.55 8.32
N THR A 27 7.14 -5.06 9.15
CA THR A 27 8.08 -5.88 9.92
C THR A 27 7.78 -5.84 11.41
N LEU A 28 8.14 -6.92 12.09
CA LEU A 28 8.02 -7.13 13.52
C LEU A 28 9.40 -7.48 14.06
N GLU A 29 10.06 -6.51 14.69
CA GLU A 29 11.35 -6.72 15.35
C GLU A 29 11.11 -7.19 16.78
N ALA A 30 11.84 -8.20 17.23
CA ALA A 30 11.78 -8.64 18.62
C ALA A 30 13.10 -9.29 19.08
N PRO A 31 13.42 -9.24 20.38
CA PRO A 31 14.67 -9.78 20.91
C PRO A 31 14.91 -11.28 20.62
N GLN A 32 13.84 -12.07 20.49
CA GLN A 32 13.93 -13.51 20.24
C GLN A 32 14.16 -13.88 18.76
N TYR A 33 14.04 -12.94 17.82
CA TYR A 33 14.28 -13.17 16.40
C TYR A 33 15.54 -12.40 15.95
N PRO A 34 16.61 -13.09 15.52
CA PRO A 34 17.82 -12.43 15.04
C PRO A 34 17.57 -11.53 13.82
N GLU A 35 16.68 -11.96 12.93
CA GLU A 35 16.19 -11.18 11.79
C GLU A 35 14.73 -10.81 12.03
N PRO A 36 14.30 -9.57 11.71
CA PRO A 36 12.91 -9.17 11.83
C PRO A 36 12.00 -10.04 10.97
N LEU A 37 10.86 -10.45 11.54
CA LEU A 37 9.81 -11.11 10.75
C LEU A 37 9.11 -10.05 9.90
N GLY A 38 8.79 -10.33 8.65
CA GLY A 38 8.11 -9.37 7.79
C GLY A 38 7.13 -9.98 6.80
N MET A 39 6.22 -9.13 6.35
CA MET A 39 5.29 -9.44 5.29
C MET A 39 5.24 -8.31 4.26
N ASP A 40 5.39 -8.70 3.00
CA ASP A 40 5.26 -7.82 1.84
C ASP A 40 3.82 -7.83 1.33
N ILE A 41 3.22 -6.65 1.28
CA ILE A 41 1.83 -6.44 0.84
C ILE A 41 1.87 -6.00 -0.62
N TRP A 42 1.33 -6.85 -1.49
CA TRP A 42 1.14 -6.61 -2.91
C TRP A 42 -0.30 -6.23 -3.19
N ILE A 43 -0.57 -5.64 -4.35
CA ILE A 43 -1.95 -5.37 -4.79
C ILE A 43 -2.77 -6.64 -5.08
N THR A 44 -2.15 -7.83 -5.03
CA THR A 44 -2.77 -9.13 -5.37
C THR A 44 -2.64 -10.18 -4.26
N LYS A 45 -1.77 -9.97 -3.27
CA LYS A 45 -1.41 -10.98 -2.27
C LYS A 45 -0.58 -10.40 -1.14
N ILE A 46 -0.40 -11.17 -0.08
CA ILE A 46 0.62 -10.95 0.94
C ILE A 46 1.63 -12.08 0.84
N THR A 47 2.92 -11.77 0.93
CA THR A 47 4.01 -12.76 0.87
C THR A 47 4.98 -12.59 2.04
N ASP A 48 5.68 -13.67 2.34
CA ASP A 48 6.85 -13.67 3.21
C ASP A 48 7.85 -12.59 2.77
N HIS A 49 8.38 -11.82 3.74
CA HIS A 49 9.56 -10.99 3.50
C HIS A 49 10.83 -11.85 3.56
N ASN A 50 10.96 -12.66 4.62
CA ASN A 50 11.94 -13.74 4.74
C ASN A 50 11.24 -15.11 4.78
N PRO A 51 11.93 -16.21 4.41
CA PRO A 51 11.32 -17.53 4.36
C PRO A 51 10.62 -17.92 5.67
N HIS A 52 9.34 -18.28 5.57
CA HIS A 52 8.50 -18.73 6.70
C HIS A 52 8.06 -17.64 7.70
N ASP A 53 8.26 -16.36 7.39
CA ASP A 53 7.84 -15.26 8.26
C ASP A 53 6.35 -15.27 8.57
N ILE A 54 5.47 -15.41 7.56
CA ILE A 54 4.02 -15.44 7.76
C ILE A 54 3.63 -16.61 8.65
N LYS A 55 4.30 -17.76 8.54
CA LYS A 55 4.04 -18.91 9.41
C LYS A 55 4.36 -18.59 10.87
N ASN A 56 5.50 -17.94 11.12
CA ASN A 56 5.90 -17.52 12.48
C ASN A 56 4.97 -16.43 13.03
N ILE A 57 4.59 -15.47 12.19
CA ILE A 57 3.62 -14.42 12.53
C ILE A 57 2.26 -15.04 12.91
N ASN A 58 1.74 -15.99 12.11
CA ASN A 58 0.46 -16.67 12.41
C ASN A 58 0.53 -17.48 13.70
N LEU A 59 1.65 -18.17 13.95
CA LEU A 59 1.86 -18.88 15.21
C LEU A 59 1.76 -17.92 16.41
N MET A 60 2.33 -16.73 16.29
CA MET A 60 2.24 -15.71 17.33
C MET A 60 0.83 -15.13 17.46
N ASN A 61 0.19 -14.80 16.33
CA ASN A 61 -1.18 -14.27 16.29
C ASN A 61 -2.16 -15.19 17.02
N HIS A 62 -2.01 -16.51 16.84
CA HIS A 62 -2.81 -17.51 17.53
C HIS A 62 -2.78 -17.35 19.06
N TYR A 63 -1.61 -17.08 19.65
CA TYR A 63 -1.48 -16.93 21.11
C TYR A 63 -2.15 -15.68 21.66
N ILE A 64 -2.15 -14.58 20.91
CA ILE A 64 -2.75 -13.29 21.29
C ILE A 64 -4.17 -13.10 20.74
N GLY A 65 -4.72 -14.11 20.06
CA GLY A 65 -6.09 -14.11 19.55
C GLY A 65 -6.29 -13.31 18.26
N MET A 66 -5.21 -12.88 17.60
CA MET A 66 -5.30 -12.29 16.26
C MET A 66 -5.63 -13.38 15.24
N ARG A 67 -6.25 -12.98 14.14
CA ARG A 67 -6.47 -13.87 12.99
C ARG A 67 -5.14 -14.17 12.29
N ASP A 68 -5.12 -15.26 11.54
CA ASP A 68 -4.03 -15.50 10.59
C ASP A 68 -4.00 -14.41 9.52
N VAL A 69 -2.81 -14.12 9.01
CA VAL A 69 -2.62 -13.25 7.85
C VAL A 69 -3.44 -13.83 6.68
N PRO A 70 -4.37 -13.04 6.10
CA PRO A 70 -5.29 -13.55 5.10
C PRO A 70 -4.55 -13.90 3.81
N THR A 71 -4.91 -15.03 3.22
CA THR A 71 -4.38 -15.46 1.92
C THR A 71 -5.20 -14.94 0.74
N ASP A 72 -6.46 -14.56 0.97
CA ASP A 72 -7.34 -13.94 -0.02
C ASP A 72 -8.09 -12.77 0.62
N LEU A 73 -8.22 -11.69 -0.12
CA LEU A 73 -8.95 -10.47 0.25
C LEU A 73 -9.73 -10.01 -0.99
N PRO A 74 -10.97 -9.51 -0.87
CA PRO A 74 -11.71 -8.93 -2.00
C PRO A 74 -10.87 -7.89 -2.77
N GLU A 75 -10.08 -7.11 -2.05
CA GLU A 75 -9.19 -6.06 -2.56
C GLU A 75 -8.16 -6.63 -3.54
N PHE A 76 -7.68 -7.86 -3.36
CA PHE A 76 -6.72 -8.50 -4.26
C PHE A 76 -7.27 -8.76 -5.66
N LYS A 77 -8.60 -8.80 -5.80
CA LYS A 77 -9.29 -8.94 -7.09
C LYS A 77 -9.65 -7.57 -7.66
N ILE A 78 -9.96 -6.60 -6.80
CA ILE A 78 -10.41 -5.27 -7.19
C ILE A 78 -9.23 -4.37 -7.58
N PHE A 79 -8.17 -4.31 -6.77
CA PHE A 79 -7.03 -3.41 -6.97
C PHE A 79 -6.34 -3.60 -8.33
N PRO A 80 -6.04 -4.83 -8.81
CA PRO A 80 -5.45 -5.01 -10.13
C PRO A 80 -6.28 -4.40 -11.26
N ILE A 81 -7.60 -4.59 -11.21
CA ILE A 81 -8.53 -4.04 -12.21
C ILE A 81 -8.52 -2.51 -12.14
N VAL A 82 -8.62 -1.95 -10.94
CA VAL A 82 -8.59 -0.51 -10.70
C VAL A 82 -7.30 0.11 -11.22
N ILE A 83 -6.13 -0.47 -10.92
CA ILE A 83 -4.84 0.04 -11.39
C ILE A 83 -4.72 -0.03 -12.92
N LEU A 84 -5.18 -1.11 -13.56
CA LEU A 84 -5.19 -1.21 -15.03
C LEU A 84 -6.08 -0.15 -15.68
N VAL A 85 -7.28 0.04 -15.15
CA VAL A 85 -8.21 1.09 -15.62
C VAL A 85 -7.58 2.47 -15.42
N MET A 86 -6.95 2.71 -14.27
CA MET A 86 -6.29 4.00 -13.99
C MET A 86 -5.12 4.24 -14.94
N ALA A 87 -4.26 3.25 -15.18
CA ALA A 87 -3.16 3.38 -16.13
C ALA A 87 -3.68 3.70 -17.55
N PHE A 88 -4.72 2.99 -18.00
CA PHE A 88 -5.35 3.22 -19.30
C PHE A 88 -5.95 4.63 -19.44
N LEU A 89 -6.76 5.05 -18.46
CA LEU A 89 -7.36 6.39 -18.45
C LEU A 89 -6.29 7.49 -18.35
N GLY A 90 -5.24 7.28 -17.56
CA GLY A 90 -4.11 8.21 -17.45
C GLY A 90 -3.37 8.40 -18.77
N VAL A 91 -3.18 7.31 -19.55
CA VAL A 91 -2.63 7.39 -20.90
C VAL A 91 -3.55 8.18 -21.83
N ILE A 92 -4.87 7.95 -21.80
CA ILE A 92 -5.85 8.73 -22.58
C ILE A 92 -5.75 10.22 -22.23
N VAL A 93 -5.70 10.56 -20.94
CA VAL A 93 -5.54 11.95 -20.48
C VAL A 93 -4.26 12.56 -21.07
N GLY A 94 -3.14 11.82 -21.05
CA GLY A 94 -1.88 12.20 -21.68
C GLY A 94 -1.98 12.44 -23.19
N LEU A 95 -2.70 11.60 -23.91
CA LEU A 95 -2.91 11.72 -25.36
C LEU A 95 -3.76 12.96 -25.70
N ILE A 96 -4.82 13.26 -24.93
CA ILE A 96 -5.67 14.43 -25.13
C ILE A 96 -4.85 15.72 -25.01
N GLY A 97 -3.97 15.82 -24.00
CA GLY A 97 -3.05 16.97 -23.90
C GLY A 97 -3.59 18.22 -23.21
N ASN A 98 -4.70 18.12 -22.49
CA ASN A 98 -5.33 19.27 -21.85
C ASN A 98 -4.77 19.46 -20.44
N LYS A 99 -4.15 20.63 -20.18
CA LYS A 99 -3.58 20.98 -18.87
C LYS A 99 -4.57 20.81 -17.71
N LYS A 100 -5.86 21.15 -17.91
CA LYS A 100 -6.87 21.00 -16.86
C LYS A 100 -7.08 19.52 -16.50
N LEU A 101 -7.06 18.63 -17.50
CA LEU A 101 -7.18 17.19 -17.28
C LEU A 101 -5.98 16.63 -16.51
N TYR A 102 -4.76 17.11 -16.75
CA TYR A 102 -3.58 16.68 -15.97
C TYR A 102 -3.73 17.00 -14.49
N LEU A 103 -4.20 18.21 -14.17
CA LEU A 103 -4.45 18.62 -12.78
C LEU A 103 -5.58 17.81 -12.16
N SER A 104 -6.72 17.69 -12.85
CA SER A 104 -7.87 16.92 -12.38
C SER A 104 -7.51 15.44 -12.16
N TRP A 105 -6.70 14.87 -13.04
CA TRP A 105 -6.19 13.50 -12.91
C TRP A 105 -5.30 13.35 -11.67
N GLY A 106 -4.33 14.26 -11.47
CA GLY A 106 -3.49 14.22 -10.27
C GLY A 106 -4.27 14.31 -8.97
N ILE A 107 -5.28 15.18 -8.91
CA ILE A 107 -6.18 15.31 -7.76
C ILE A 107 -6.99 14.01 -7.56
N LEU A 108 -7.56 13.45 -8.62
CA LEU A 108 -8.30 12.19 -8.56
C LEU A 108 -7.43 11.05 -8.02
N MET A 109 -6.19 10.93 -8.49
CA MET A 109 -5.24 9.92 -8.02
C MET A 109 -4.93 10.08 -6.52
N ILE A 110 -4.77 11.31 -6.04
CA ILE A 110 -4.58 11.58 -4.60
C ILE A 110 -5.81 11.13 -3.81
N LEU A 111 -7.01 11.49 -4.26
CA LEU A 111 -8.26 11.12 -3.57
C LEU A 111 -8.44 9.60 -3.48
N LEU A 112 -8.15 8.89 -4.58
CA LEU A 112 -8.18 7.42 -4.60
C LEU A 112 -7.10 6.80 -3.71
N GLY A 113 -5.89 7.38 -3.69
CA GLY A 113 -4.83 6.96 -2.78
C GLY A 113 -5.22 7.14 -1.32
N LEU A 114 -5.82 8.27 -0.94
CA LEU A 114 -6.32 8.52 0.40
C LEU A 114 -7.45 7.55 0.79
N ALA A 115 -8.36 7.25 -0.14
CA ALA A 115 -9.40 6.25 0.08
C ALA A 115 -8.80 4.86 0.35
N GLY A 116 -7.80 4.44 -0.42
CA GLY A 116 -7.08 3.18 -0.18
C GLY A 116 -6.33 3.15 1.16
N MET A 117 -5.70 4.26 1.56
CA MET A 117 -5.04 4.37 2.86
C MET A 117 -6.03 4.32 4.03
N TYR A 118 -7.22 4.90 3.86
CA TYR A 118 -8.29 4.84 4.84
C TYR A 118 -8.85 3.42 4.98
N ASP A 119 -9.09 2.74 3.87
CA ASP A 119 -9.49 1.33 3.86
C ASP A 119 -8.44 0.43 4.54
N PHE A 120 -7.16 0.64 4.22
CA PHE A 120 -6.07 -0.06 4.89
C PHE A 120 -6.01 0.21 6.40
N TYR A 121 -6.27 1.44 6.83
CA TYR A 121 -6.39 1.77 8.26
C TYR A 121 -7.53 0.99 8.93
N LEU A 122 -8.71 0.91 8.30
CA LEU A 122 -9.84 0.15 8.83
C LEU A 122 -9.50 -1.33 8.95
N TRP A 123 -8.83 -1.89 7.95
CA TRP A 123 -8.37 -3.27 7.97
C TRP A 123 -7.39 -3.51 9.11
N LEU A 124 -6.37 -2.66 9.28
CA LEU A 124 -5.41 -2.75 10.38
C LEU A 124 -6.08 -2.65 11.75
N TYR A 125 -7.07 -1.76 11.87
CA TYR A 125 -7.81 -1.57 13.11
C TYR A 125 -8.60 -2.83 13.48
N ASP A 126 -9.39 -3.36 12.56
CA ASP A 126 -10.16 -4.60 12.77
C ASP A 126 -9.23 -5.79 13.03
N TYR A 127 -8.13 -5.92 12.27
CA TYR A 127 -7.14 -6.98 12.47
C TYR A 127 -6.49 -6.94 13.86
N GLY A 128 -6.21 -5.74 14.38
CA GLY A 128 -5.56 -5.53 15.67
C GLY A 128 -6.49 -5.51 16.91
N HIS A 129 -7.81 -5.37 16.73
CA HIS A 129 -8.76 -5.21 17.85
C HIS A 129 -9.85 -6.29 17.90
N ASN A 130 -10.11 -6.98 16.79
CA ASN A 130 -11.06 -8.08 16.75
C ASN A 130 -10.38 -9.39 17.13
N LEU A 131 -10.16 -9.54 18.44
CA LEU A 131 -9.37 -10.63 19.03
C LEU A 131 -10.27 -11.75 19.56
N SER A 132 -9.82 -13.00 19.37
CA SER A 132 -10.50 -14.17 19.89
C SER A 132 -10.62 -14.14 21.42
N PRO A 133 -11.82 -14.36 21.99
CA PRO A 133 -12.00 -14.48 23.43
C PRO A 133 -11.39 -15.77 23.99
N HIS A 134 -10.80 -16.64 23.17
CA HIS A 134 -10.13 -17.88 23.61
C HIS A 134 -8.59 -17.78 23.55
N ALA A 135 -8.04 -16.59 23.31
CA ALA A 135 -6.60 -16.37 23.29
C ALA A 135 -5.91 -16.82 24.59
N ALA A 136 -4.73 -17.41 24.47
CA ALA A 136 -3.92 -17.83 25.62
C ALA A 136 -3.36 -16.62 26.39
N ILE A 137 -3.00 -15.56 25.67
CA ILE A 137 -2.49 -14.31 26.24
C ILE A 137 -3.53 -13.21 26.01
N LYS A 138 -3.99 -12.59 27.10
CA LYS A 138 -4.93 -11.47 27.06
C LYS A 138 -4.43 -10.36 27.97
N ILE A 139 -4.26 -9.18 27.41
CA ILE A 139 -3.95 -7.99 28.19
C ILE A 139 -5.16 -7.04 28.07
N PRO A 140 -5.91 -6.83 29.17
CA PRO A 140 -7.11 -6.01 29.15
C PRO A 140 -6.85 -4.61 28.57
N GLY A 141 -7.67 -4.20 27.60
CA GLY A 141 -7.59 -2.88 26.98
C GLY A 141 -6.47 -2.70 25.94
N GLN A 142 -5.72 -3.74 25.60
CA GLN A 142 -4.63 -3.66 24.61
C GLN A 142 -5.05 -4.21 23.24
N GLY A 143 -4.84 -3.42 22.19
CA GLY A 143 -4.91 -3.85 20.79
C GLY A 143 -3.52 -4.03 20.19
N TYR A 144 -3.42 -4.86 19.17
CA TYR A 144 -2.16 -5.26 18.53
C TYR A 144 -2.01 -4.71 17.11
N MET A 145 -2.73 -3.61 16.81
CA MET A 145 -2.69 -2.93 15.53
C MET A 145 -1.29 -2.32 15.26
N PRO A 146 -0.59 -2.71 14.18
CA PRO A 146 0.63 -2.03 13.74
C PRO A 146 0.31 -0.62 13.23
N PRO A 147 1.30 0.30 13.19
CA PRO A 147 1.04 1.65 12.71
C PRO A 147 0.69 1.62 11.21
N LEU A 148 -0.14 2.56 10.76
CA LEU A 148 -0.38 2.73 9.31
C LEU A 148 0.92 3.11 8.58
N LEU A 149 1.73 3.96 9.22
CA LEU A 149 3.03 4.41 8.73
C LEU A 149 3.94 4.68 9.94
N GLY A 150 5.20 4.24 9.87
CA GLY A 150 6.20 4.46 10.90
C GLY A 150 6.39 3.26 11.81
N SER A 151 6.67 3.49 13.10
CA SER A 151 7.03 2.45 14.07
C SER A 151 6.17 2.54 15.33
N LYS A 152 5.80 1.41 15.92
CA LYS A 152 5.07 1.34 17.18
C LYS A 152 5.44 0.09 17.96
N SER A 153 5.75 0.25 19.24
CA SER A 153 5.97 -0.88 20.15
C SER A 153 4.64 -1.54 20.52
N ILE A 154 4.59 -2.86 20.39
CA ILE A 154 3.44 -3.72 20.69
C ILE A 154 3.98 -4.92 21.46
N LEU A 155 3.74 -4.96 22.78
CA LEU A 155 4.36 -5.94 23.68
C LEU A 155 5.90 -5.89 23.57
N ASN A 156 6.53 -7.03 23.30
CA ASN A 156 7.97 -7.16 23.08
C ASN A 156 8.38 -6.97 21.61
N PHE A 157 7.44 -6.55 20.75
CA PHE A 157 7.71 -6.28 19.34
C PHE A 157 7.79 -4.78 19.06
N ASN A 158 8.66 -4.40 18.14
CA ASN A 158 8.60 -3.12 17.46
C ASN A 158 8.02 -3.37 16.05
N ALA A 159 6.79 -2.94 15.83
CA ALA A 159 6.11 -3.07 14.54
C ALA A 159 6.42 -1.85 13.66
N ILE A 160 7.04 -2.08 12.52
CA ILE A 160 7.41 -1.06 11.54
C ILE A 160 6.56 -1.26 10.29
N SER A 161 5.98 -0.19 9.77
CA SER A 161 5.09 -0.20 8.61
C SER A 161 5.49 0.91 7.65
N LEU A 162 5.94 0.54 6.45
CA LEU A 162 6.55 1.47 5.50
C LEU A 162 6.13 1.19 4.04
N PRO A 163 6.04 2.24 3.20
CA PRO A 163 5.87 2.10 1.77
C PRO A 163 7.07 1.39 1.15
N MET A 164 6.79 0.55 0.16
CA MET A 164 7.80 -0.17 -0.60
C MET A 164 7.96 0.41 -2.02
N THR A 165 8.82 -0.21 -2.82
CA THR A 165 9.16 0.23 -4.19
C THR A 165 7.93 0.53 -5.05
N GLY A 166 6.86 -0.29 -4.96
CA GLY A 166 5.62 -0.06 -5.70
C GLY A 166 4.93 1.26 -5.31
N ALA A 167 4.89 1.60 -4.02
CA ALA A 167 4.34 2.87 -3.56
C ALA A 167 5.15 4.07 -4.06
N TYR A 168 6.48 3.99 -4.09
CA TYR A 168 7.31 5.07 -4.62
C TYR A 168 7.06 5.32 -6.11
N PHE A 169 6.88 4.28 -6.93
CA PHE A 169 6.50 4.44 -8.33
C PHE A 169 5.10 5.04 -8.50
N LEU A 170 4.14 4.65 -7.65
CA LEU A 170 2.81 5.26 -7.63
C LEU A 170 2.90 6.76 -7.30
N PHE A 171 3.63 7.14 -6.25
CA PHE A 171 3.83 8.54 -5.87
C PHE A 171 4.53 9.34 -6.96
N ALA A 172 5.55 8.76 -7.60
CA ALA A 172 6.23 9.37 -8.74
C ALA A 172 5.25 9.60 -9.90
N GLY A 173 4.42 8.60 -10.25
CA GLY A 173 3.39 8.70 -11.28
C GLY A 173 2.38 9.81 -11.00
N ILE A 174 1.92 9.93 -9.76
CA ILE A 174 1.06 11.03 -9.29
C ILE A 174 1.80 12.37 -9.45
N GLY A 175 3.04 12.49 -8.98
CA GLY A 175 3.86 13.70 -9.11
C GLY A 175 4.07 14.13 -10.57
N MET A 176 4.24 13.16 -11.48
CA MET A 176 4.38 13.42 -12.91
C MET A 176 3.11 14.04 -13.54
N SER A 177 1.92 13.74 -13.01
CA SER A 177 0.67 14.38 -13.47
C SER A 177 0.68 15.90 -13.18
N PHE A 178 1.13 16.29 -11.98
CA PHE A 178 1.28 17.70 -11.60
C PHE A 178 2.40 18.37 -12.38
N LEU A 179 3.54 17.69 -12.56
CA LEU A 179 4.63 18.19 -13.38
C LEU A 179 4.15 18.45 -14.82
N SER A 180 3.37 17.53 -15.38
CA SER A 180 2.77 17.68 -16.72
C SER A 180 1.86 18.89 -16.80
N TYR A 181 1.07 19.18 -15.76
CA TYR A 181 0.25 20.40 -15.70
C TYR A 181 1.09 21.68 -15.77
N PHE A 182 2.17 21.77 -14.99
CA PHE A 182 3.05 22.94 -15.01
C PHE A 182 3.80 23.09 -16.34
N MET A 183 4.23 21.99 -16.94
CA MET A 183 4.87 22.00 -18.27
C MET A 183 3.87 22.43 -19.35
N ALA A 184 2.65 21.89 -19.35
CA ALA A 184 1.63 22.23 -20.32
C ALA A 184 1.19 23.71 -20.25
N LYS A 185 1.31 24.36 -19.10
CA LYS A 185 1.12 25.81 -18.97
C LYS A 185 2.18 26.63 -19.71
N LYS A 186 3.42 26.15 -19.79
CA LYS A 186 4.55 26.82 -20.46
C LYS A 186 4.64 26.51 -21.96
N GLU A 187 3.97 25.44 -22.40
CA GLU A 187 3.89 25.02 -23.81
C GLU A 187 2.68 25.62 -24.56
N LEU A 188 1.95 26.53 -23.92
CA LEU A 188 0.90 27.37 -24.51
C LEU A 188 1.48 28.72 -24.88
#